data_AF-A0AAN9FZP5-F1
#
_entry.id   AF-A0AAN9FZP5-F1
#
_cell.length_a   1.000
_cell.length_b   1.000
_cell.length_c   1.000
_cell.angle_alpha   90.00
_cell.angle_beta   90.00
_cell.angle_gamma   90.00
#
_symmetry.space_group_name_H-M   'P 1'
#
loop_
_entity.id
_entity.type
_entity.pdbx_description
1 polymer ?
#
loop_
_entity_poly.entity_id
_entity_poly.type
_entity_poly.pdbx_seq_one_letter_code
_entity_poly.pdbx_strand_id
1 'polypeptide(L)'
;MEDRLKEDILLEAARYGNKILVTDELPDGQMVDQWEPVSSNSVKTPLEVYEELQLEGYLVDYERVLVTDEKSPKELDFDILVQKISHVDVNTEIIFNCQMGRGRTTTGMVIATLVYFNRIGASGIQRSNSIGRISQFMTNVTDRMPNSEEAIRRGEYVVIKSLIRVLEGGVEGKRQVDKVIDKCASMQNLHEAIAAYRNSILQQPDEMKREASLSFFVEYLERYYFLICSTVYLHSERATLLSSNASQSSFADWMRARPELYSILRRLDF
;
A
#
# COMPACT_ATOMS: atom_id res chain seq x y z
N MET A 1 -14.72 6.02 -13.93
CA MET A 1 -13.75 7.09 -14.28
C MET A 1 -13.03 6.75 -15.56
N GLU A 2 -12.46 5.54 -15.67
CA GLU A 2 -11.76 5.10 -16.87
C GLU A 2 -12.66 5.02 -18.11
N ASP A 3 -13.91 4.53 -17.97
CA ASP A 3 -14.87 4.50 -19.08
C ASP A 3 -15.20 5.91 -19.59
N ARG A 4 -15.31 6.86 -18.66
CA ARG A 4 -15.53 8.28 -19.00
C ARG A 4 -14.32 8.86 -19.71
N LEU A 5 -13.10 8.56 -19.26
CA LEU A 5 -11.88 8.99 -19.95
C LEU A 5 -11.82 8.42 -21.39
N LYS A 6 -12.19 7.14 -21.56
CA LYS A 6 -12.32 6.53 -22.89
C LYS A 6 -13.34 7.27 -23.76
N GLU A 7 -14.51 7.61 -23.22
CA GLU A 7 -15.53 8.39 -23.93
C GLU A 7 -15.03 9.78 -24.32
N ASP A 8 -14.39 10.49 -23.37
CA ASP A 8 -13.82 11.82 -23.59
C ASP A 8 -12.75 11.79 -24.70
N ILE A 9 -11.86 10.79 -24.70
CA ILE A 9 -10.84 10.56 -25.75
C ILE A 9 -11.50 10.37 -27.13
N LEU A 10 -12.56 9.56 -27.22
CA LEU A 10 -13.24 9.28 -28.48
C LEU A 10 -13.99 10.52 -29.01
N LEU A 11 -14.63 11.27 -28.12
CA LEU A 11 -15.31 12.53 -28.46
C LEU A 11 -14.33 13.60 -28.93
N GLU A 12 -13.15 13.70 -28.31
CA GLU A 12 -12.08 14.58 -28.74
C GLU A 12 -11.55 14.15 -30.11
N ALA A 13 -11.22 12.86 -30.28
CA ALA A 13 -10.70 12.33 -31.53
C ALA A 13 -11.62 12.62 -32.73
N ALA A 14 -12.94 12.49 -32.54
CA ALA A 14 -13.92 12.77 -33.59
C ALA A 14 -13.87 14.22 -34.09
N ARG A 15 -13.45 15.17 -33.24
CA ARG A 15 -13.29 16.60 -33.61
C ARG A 15 -12.00 16.87 -34.38
N TYR A 16 -10.97 16.03 -34.19
CA TYR A 16 -9.63 16.21 -34.76
C TYR A 16 -9.28 15.17 -35.83
N GLY A 17 -10.29 14.65 -36.53
CA GLY A 17 -10.07 13.72 -37.66
C GLY A 17 -9.56 12.35 -37.22
N ASN A 18 -10.12 11.82 -36.14
CA ASN A 18 -9.75 10.54 -35.50
C ASN A 18 -8.32 10.52 -34.96
N LYS A 19 -7.89 11.64 -34.37
CA LYS A 19 -6.57 11.77 -33.73
C LYS A 19 -6.69 12.46 -32.38
N ILE A 20 -5.82 12.10 -31.46
CA ILE A 20 -5.64 12.80 -30.18
C ILE A 20 -4.22 13.33 -30.08
N LEU A 21 -4.04 14.42 -29.35
CA LEU A 21 -2.72 14.92 -29.00
C LEU A 21 -2.23 14.16 -27.78
N VAL A 22 -1.10 13.48 -27.91
CA VAL A 22 -0.41 12.78 -26.82
C VAL A 22 0.93 13.46 -26.61
N THR A 23 1.29 13.67 -25.35
CA THR A 23 2.61 14.16 -24.96
C THR A 23 3.44 12.98 -24.47
N ASP A 24 4.49 12.65 -25.21
CA ASP A 24 5.45 11.62 -24.83
C ASP A 24 6.56 12.22 -23.98
N GLU A 25 6.89 11.54 -22.88
CA GLU A 25 8.06 11.82 -22.06
C GLU A 25 9.23 10.94 -22.53
N LEU A 26 10.25 11.57 -23.13
CA LEU A 26 11.47 10.89 -23.56
C LEU A 26 12.35 10.50 -22.36
N PRO A 27 13.30 9.55 -22.53
CA PRO A 27 14.17 9.10 -21.43
C PRO A 27 15.02 10.21 -20.78
N ASP A 28 15.22 11.33 -21.47
CA ASP A 28 15.90 12.52 -20.95
C ASP A 28 14.97 13.52 -20.23
N GLY A 29 13.69 13.19 -20.10
CA GLY A 29 12.64 14.01 -19.49
C GLY A 29 12.06 15.07 -20.42
N GLN A 30 12.44 15.09 -21.71
CA GLN A 30 11.85 16.00 -22.67
C GLN A 30 10.42 15.56 -23.02
N MET A 31 9.50 16.52 -22.99
CA MET A 31 8.11 16.34 -23.42
C MET A 31 7.96 16.65 -24.91
N VAL A 32 7.40 15.72 -25.69
CA VAL A 32 7.18 15.86 -27.12
C VAL A 32 5.72 15.58 -27.47
N ASP A 33 5.06 16.55 -28.09
CA ASP A 33 3.67 16.41 -28.52
C ASP A 33 3.58 15.74 -29.90
N GLN A 34 2.69 14.76 -30.02
CA GLN A 34 2.40 14.07 -31.25
C GLN A 34 0.91 13.78 -31.42
N TRP A 35 0.44 13.80 -32.67
CA TRP A 35 -0.94 13.47 -33.00
C TRP A 35 -1.06 11.99 -33.30
N GLU A 36 -1.63 11.24 -32.36
CA GLU A 36 -1.83 9.80 -32.47
C GLU A 36 -3.19 9.46 -33.10
N PRO A 37 -3.22 8.67 -34.18
CA PRO A 37 -4.48 8.20 -34.75
C PRO A 37 -5.14 7.19 -33.81
N VAL A 38 -6.42 7.41 -33.53
CA VAL A 38 -7.21 6.53 -32.66
C VAL A 38 -8.54 6.16 -33.30
N SER A 39 -9.04 4.98 -32.95
CA SER A 39 -10.34 4.46 -33.35
C SER A 39 -11.06 3.88 -32.14
N SER A 40 -12.36 3.58 -32.28
CA SER A 40 -13.13 2.89 -31.24
C SER A 40 -12.50 1.56 -30.81
N ASN A 41 -11.73 0.92 -31.69
CA ASN A 41 -11.08 -0.37 -31.44
C ASN A 41 -9.68 -0.23 -30.85
N SER A 42 -9.09 0.98 -30.85
CA SER A 42 -7.74 1.22 -30.32
C SER A 42 -7.75 1.91 -28.95
N VAL A 43 -8.88 2.47 -28.54
CA VAL A 43 -9.04 3.07 -27.20
C VAL A 43 -9.75 2.07 -26.31
N LYS A 44 -9.04 1.52 -25.33
CA LYS A 44 -9.56 0.52 -24.41
C LYS A 44 -9.23 0.88 -22.97
N THR A 45 -10.13 0.55 -22.06
CA THR A 45 -9.83 0.57 -20.62
C THR A 45 -8.93 -0.63 -20.29
N PRO A 46 -8.15 -0.57 -19.21
CA PRO A 46 -7.39 -1.75 -18.78
C PRO A 46 -8.26 -2.99 -18.59
N LEU A 47 -9.49 -2.83 -18.06
CA LEU A 47 -10.43 -3.95 -17.90
C LEU A 47 -10.73 -4.61 -19.26
N GLU A 48 -11.09 -3.83 -20.28
CA GLU A 48 -11.39 -4.35 -21.61
C GLU A 48 -10.19 -5.08 -22.22
N VAL A 49 -8.96 -4.57 -22.00
CA VAL A 49 -7.74 -5.24 -22.47
C VAL A 49 -7.58 -6.62 -21.82
N TYR A 50 -7.80 -6.74 -20.51
CA TYR A 50 -7.71 -8.03 -19.83
C TYR A 50 -8.85 -8.99 -20.19
N GLU A 51 -10.08 -8.49 -20.41
CA GLU A 51 -11.20 -9.29 -20.90
C GLU A 51 -10.92 -9.87 -22.30
N GLU A 52 -10.29 -9.09 -23.19
CA GLU A 52 -9.86 -9.58 -24.50
C GLU A 52 -8.78 -10.65 -24.41
N LEU A 53 -7.79 -10.47 -23.54
CA LEU A 53 -6.77 -11.50 -23.28
C LEU A 53 -7.41 -12.79 -22.76
N GLN A 54 -8.44 -12.70 -21.91
CA GLN A 54 -9.19 -13.88 -21.47
C GLN A 54 -9.91 -14.56 -22.63
N LEU A 55 -10.53 -13.80 -23.54
CA LEU A 55 -11.18 -14.33 -24.74
C LEU A 55 -10.18 -15.02 -25.70
N GLU A 56 -8.95 -14.53 -25.76
CA GLU A 56 -7.84 -15.16 -26.50
C GLU A 56 -7.31 -16.44 -25.82
N GLY A 57 -7.79 -16.75 -24.60
CA GLY A 57 -7.44 -17.95 -23.85
C GLY A 57 -6.27 -17.79 -22.89
N TYR A 58 -5.81 -16.56 -22.62
CA TYR A 58 -4.82 -16.32 -21.58
C TYR A 58 -5.45 -16.51 -20.18
N LEU A 59 -4.71 -17.18 -19.29
CA LEU A 59 -5.12 -17.44 -17.92
C LEU A 59 -4.78 -16.26 -17.01
N VAL A 60 -5.43 -15.12 -17.26
CA VAL A 60 -5.24 -13.88 -16.50
C VAL A 60 -6.55 -13.48 -15.81
N ASP A 61 -6.43 -12.92 -14.62
CA ASP A 61 -7.54 -12.25 -13.91
C ASP A 61 -7.09 -10.81 -13.61
N TYR A 62 -8.03 -9.87 -13.65
CA TYR A 62 -7.75 -8.44 -13.50
C TYR A 62 -8.59 -7.84 -12.38
N GLU A 63 -7.91 -7.12 -11.49
CA GLU A 63 -8.53 -6.40 -10.39
C GLU A 63 -7.96 -4.99 -10.33
N ARG A 64 -8.82 -3.98 -10.16
CA ARG A 64 -8.42 -2.58 -10.07
C ARG A 64 -8.62 -2.04 -8.66
N VAL A 65 -7.50 -1.81 -7.96
CA VAL A 65 -7.49 -1.15 -6.64
C VAL A 65 -7.06 0.31 -6.80
N LEU A 66 -7.91 1.24 -6.36
CA LEU A 66 -7.72 2.68 -6.58
C LEU A 66 -6.91 3.32 -5.45
N VAL A 67 -5.59 3.15 -5.50
CA VAL A 67 -4.67 3.79 -4.55
C VAL A 67 -4.05 5.05 -5.16
N THR A 68 -4.29 6.20 -4.52
CA THR A 68 -3.68 7.49 -4.90
C THR A 68 -2.16 7.41 -4.79
N ASP A 69 -1.45 8.05 -5.71
CA ASP A 69 0.01 8.01 -5.68
C ASP A 69 0.59 8.67 -4.43
N GLU A 70 1.70 8.11 -3.95
CA GLU A 70 2.43 8.52 -2.74
C GLU A 70 1.65 8.48 -1.42
N LYS A 71 0.33 8.28 -1.45
CA LYS A 71 -0.55 8.13 -0.29
C LYS A 71 -0.50 6.74 0.33
N SER A 72 -0.78 6.62 1.62
CA SER A 72 -1.03 5.31 2.23
C SER A 72 -2.33 4.70 1.67
N PRO A 73 -2.36 3.39 1.33
CA PRO A 73 -3.63 2.69 1.11
C PRO A 73 -4.52 2.86 2.34
N LYS A 74 -5.82 3.01 2.09
CA LYS A 74 -6.84 3.09 3.14
C LYS A 74 -7.31 1.70 3.51
N GLU A 75 -7.99 1.56 4.64
CA GLU A 75 -8.35 0.26 5.21
C GLU A 75 -9.17 -0.61 4.24
N LEU A 76 -10.05 0.01 3.46
CA LEU A 76 -10.82 -0.68 2.42
C LEU A 76 -9.94 -1.25 1.29
N ASP A 77 -8.83 -0.57 0.95
CA ASP A 77 -7.89 -1.08 -0.05
C ASP A 77 -7.22 -2.37 0.45
N PHE A 78 -6.88 -2.43 1.74
CA PHE A 78 -6.38 -3.65 2.37
C PHE A 78 -7.42 -4.76 2.34
N ASP A 79 -8.69 -4.46 2.61
CA ASP A 79 -9.77 -5.45 2.57
C ASP A 79 -9.92 -6.08 1.19
N ILE A 80 -9.94 -5.26 0.13
CA ILE A 80 -10.02 -5.74 -1.25
C ILE A 80 -8.85 -6.67 -1.56
N LEU A 81 -7.62 -6.24 -1.23
CA LEU A 81 -6.42 -7.03 -1.48
C LEU A 81 -6.40 -8.34 -0.69
N VAL A 82 -6.67 -8.29 0.62
CA VAL A 82 -6.68 -9.48 1.47
C VAL A 82 -7.75 -10.46 1.01
N GLN A 83 -8.96 -9.97 0.69
CA GLN A 83 -10.03 -10.82 0.18
C GLN A 83 -9.59 -11.50 -1.13
N LYS A 84 -9.13 -10.76 -2.13
CA LYS A 84 -8.77 -11.35 -3.42
C LYS A 84 -7.61 -12.35 -3.31
N ILE A 85 -6.55 -11.97 -2.61
CA ILE A 85 -5.33 -12.78 -2.45
C ILE A 85 -5.59 -14.04 -1.60
N SER A 86 -6.54 -13.99 -0.66
CA SER A 86 -6.89 -15.16 0.15
C SER A 86 -7.69 -16.22 -0.62
N HIS A 87 -8.43 -15.82 -1.66
CA HIS A 87 -9.30 -16.72 -2.42
C HIS A 87 -8.63 -17.38 -3.64
N VAL A 88 -7.51 -16.83 -4.15
CA VAL A 88 -6.75 -17.44 -5.25
C VAL A 88 -5.94 -18.65 -4.77
N ASP A 89 -5.54 -19.54 -5.68
CA ASP A 89 -4.66 -20.66 -5.32
C ASP A 89 -3.29 -20.17 -4.83
N VAL A 90 -2.64 -20.92 -3.94
CA VAL A 90 -1.33 -20.52 -3.39
C VAL A 90 -0.21 -20.53 -4.42
N ASN A 91 -0.40 -21.22 -5.56
CA ASN A 91 0.52 -21.24 -6.69
C ASN A 91 0.15 -20.21 -7.78
N THR A 92 -0.91 -19.42 -7.59
CA THR A 92 -1.26 -18.34 -8.51
C THR A 92 -0.23 -17.21 -8.40
N GLU A 93 0.36 -16.84 -9.53
CA GLU A 93 1.26 -15.68 -9.61
C GLU A 93 0.45 -14.38 -9.52
N ILE A 94 0.89 -13.47 -8.66
CA ILE A 94 0.20 -12.20 -8.41
C ILE A 94 1.09 -11.06 -8.90
N ILE A 95 0.60 -10.32 -9.89
CA ILE A 95 1.34 -9.23 -10.54
C ILE A 95 0.75 -7.90 -10.08
N PHE A 96 1.60 -7.04 -9.53
CA PHE A 96 1.25 -5.66 -9.21
C PHE A 96 1.88 -4.71 -10.22
N ASN A 97 1.09 -3.76 -10.71
CA ASN A 97 1.55 -2.70 -11.59
C ASN A 97 1.06 -1.34 -11.09
N CYS A 98 1.93 -0.34 -11.18
CA CYS A 98 1.59 1.07 -11.07
C CYS A 98 2.46 1.86 -12.04
N GLN A 99 2.26 3.19 -12.12
CA GLN A 99 2.96 4.06 -13.08
C GLN A 99 4.47 3.79 -13.17
N MET A 100 5.17 3.79 -12.03
CA MET A 100 6.63 3.61 -12.00
C MET A 100 7.09 2.26 -11.43
N GLY A 101 6.18 1.38 -11.01
CA GLY A 101 6.54 0.14 -10.31
C GLY A 101 7.22 0.34 -8.94
N ARG A 102 7.10 1.54 -8.34
CA ARG A 102 7.74 1.91 -7.05
C ARG A 102 6.77 1.74 -5.87
N GLY A 103 6.38 2.83 -5.19
CA GLY A 103 5.68 2.79 -3.91
C GLY A 103 4.41 1.92 -3.87
N ARG A 104 3.45 2.14 -4.78
CA ARG A 104 2.18 1.37 -4.84
C ARG A 104 2.42 -0.12 -5.13
N THR A 105 3.29 -0.42 -6.09
CA THR A 105 3.64 -1.79 -6.47
C THR A 105 4.33 -2.52 -5.31
N THR A 106 5.36 -1.91 -4.71
CA THR A 106 6.03 -2.46 -3.52
C THR A 106 5.03 -2.73 -2.40
N THR A 107 4.11 -1.80 -2.15
CA THR A 107 3.10 -1.95 -1.08
C THR A 107 2.18 -3.14 -1.32
N GLY A 108 1.67 -3.29 -2.55
CA GLY A 108 0.86 -4.44 -2.94
C GLY A 108 1.62 -5.76 -2.78
N MET A 109 2.89 -5.81 -3.20
CA MET A 109 3.75 -6.97 -3.02
C MET A 109 3.99 -7.32 -1.55
N VAL A 110 4.20 -6.32 -0.69
CA VAL A 110 4.35 -6.54 0.76
C VAL A 110 3.07 -7.13 1.34
N ILE A 111 1.90 -6.56 1.03
CA ILE A 111 0.60 -7.09 1.49
C ILE A 111 0.40 -8.53 1.02
N ALA A 112 0.60 -8.80 -0.27
CA ALA A 112 0.45 -10.14 -0.83
C ALA A 112 1.38 -11.16 -0.16
N THR A 113 2.63 -10.78 0.08
CA THR A 113 3.62 -11.64 0.75
C THR A 113 3.23 -11.92 2.21
N LEU A 114 2.69 -10.93 2.91
CA LEU A 114 2.18 -11.10 4.28
C LEU A 114 0.98 -12.06 4.33
N VAL A 115 0.02 -11.89 3.40
CA VAL A 115 -1.13 -12.79 3.25
C VAL A 115 -0.65 -14.21 2.90
N TYR A 116 0.29 -14.35 1.97
CA TYR A 116 0.88 -15.63 1.61
C TYR A 116 1.51 -16.33 2.81
N PHE A 117 2.40 -15.66 3.55
CA PHE A 117 3.02 -16.24 4.75
C PHE A 117 2.00 -16.61 5.82
N ASN A 118 0.91 -15.85 5.93
CA ASN A 118 -0.19 -16.21 6.81
C ASN A 118 -0.85 -17.53 6.34
N ARG A 119 -1.22 -17.64 5.06
CA ARG A 119 -1.87 -18.83 4.49
C ARG A 119 -1.04 -20.09 4.68
N ILE A 120 0.25 -20.05 4.35
CA ILE A 120 1.14 -21.23 4.46
C ILE A 120 1.66 -21.49 5.88
N GLY A 121 1.36 -20.60 6.83
CA GLY A 121 1.82 -20.73 8.22
C GLY A 121 3.28 -20.46 8.50
N ALA A 122 3.99 -19.83 7.57
CA ALA A 122 5.38 -19.44 7.71
C ALA A 122 5.56 -18.02 8.29
N SER A 123 4.54 -17.49 8.95
CA SER A 123 4.51 -16.11 9.43
C SER A 123 5.38 -15.86 10.67
N GLY A 124 5.76 -16.91 11.40
CA GLY A 124 6.74 -16.83 12.50
C GLY A 124 6.27 -16.10 13.77
N ILE A 125 4.97 -15.77 13.85
CA ILE A 125 4.32 -15.24 15.06
C ILE A 125 3.69 -16.41 15.82
N GLN A 126 4.08 -16.61 17.08
CA GLN A 126 3.48 -17.65 17.93
C GLN A 126 2.02 -17.29 18.21
N ARG A 127 1.10 -18.24 17.99
CA ARG A 127 -0.33 -18.02 18.19
C ARG A 127 -0.62 -17.82 19.68
N SER A 128 -1.22 -16.68 20.01
CA SER A 128 -1.79 -16.40 21.32
C SER A 128 -3.22 -15.89 21.14
N ASN A 129 -4.14 -16.28 22.04
CA ASN A 129 -5.53 -15.81 22.04
C ASN A 129 -5.67 -14.31 22.33
N SER A 130 -4.56 -13.65 22.64
CA SER A 130 -4.48 -12.25 22.99
C SER A 130 -3.98 -11.37 21.83
N ILE A 131 -3.47 -11.96 20.73
CA ILE A 131 -3.04 -11.23 19.53
C ILE A 131 -4.15 -10.32 19.03
N GLY A 132 -3.79 -9.07 18.73
CA GLY A 132 -4.72 -8.07 18.24
C GLY A 132 -5.59 -7.42 19.32
N ARG A 133 -5.40 -7.73 20.61
CA ARG A 133 -6.00 -6.95 21.70
C ARG A 133 -5.20 -5.68 21.97
N ILE A 134 -5.86 -4.71 22.61
CA ILE A 134 -5.23 -3.49 23.09
C ILE A 134 -4.75 -3.74 24.53
N SER A 135 -3.44 -3.57 24.74
CA SER A 135 -2.82 -3.63 26.05
C SER A 135 -3.30 -2.46 26.91
N GLN A 136 -3.80 -2.77 28.10
CA GLN A 136 -4.31 -1.77 29.07
C GLN A 136 -3.20 -0.92 29.72
N PHE A 137 -1.93 -1.26 29.49
CA PHE A 137 -0.80 -0.48 30.00
C PHE A 137 -0.56 0.77 29.15
N MET A 138 -1.37 1.81 29.40
CA MET A 138 -1.06 3.15 28.90
C MET A 138 0.17 3.68 29.62
N THR A 139 1.18 4.11 28.85
CA THR A 139 2.26 4.92 29.40
C THR A 139 2.49 6.12 28.51
N ASN A 140 2.58 7.28 29.15
CA ASN A 140 3.02 8.52 28.56
C ASN A 140 4.37 8.29 27.84
N VAL A 141 4.34 8.23 26.52
CA VAL A 141 5.57 8.23 25.72
C VAL A 141 6.07 9.66 25.72
N THR A 142 7.29 9.89 26.20
CA THR A 142 7.96 11.16 25.94
C THR A 142 8.17 11.25 24.44
N ASP A 143 7.60 12.30 23.84
CA ASP A 143 7.61 12.54 22.40
C ASP A 143 9.02 12.99 21.97
N ARG A 144 9.96 12.04 21.95
CA ARG A 144 11.30 12.27 21.45
C ARG A 144 11.44 11.57 20.12
N MET A 145 11.60 12.37 19.08
CA MET A 145 12.03 11.91 17.77
C MET A 145 13.27 11.01 17.93
N PRO A 146 13.36 9.90 17.17
CA PRO A 146 14.56 9.09 17.17
C PRO A 146 15.75 9.96 16.74
N ASN A 147 16.76 10.02 17.61
CA ASN A 147 17.89 10.94 17.46
C ASN A 147 19.14 10.26 16.87
N SER A 148 19.09 8.94 16.63
CA SER A 148 20.16 8.19 15.97
C SER A 148 19.71 7.67 14.59
N GLU A 149 20.62 7.72 13.63
CA GLU A 149 20.44 7.13 12.29
C GLU A 149 20.06 5.65 12.36
N GLU A 150 20.60 4.92 13.34
CA GLU A 150 20.26 3.50 13.54
C GLU A 150 18.81 3.28 13.97
N ALA A 151 18.27 4.12 14.85
CA ALA A 151 16.87 4.04 15.28
C ALA A 151 15.92 4.38 14.12
N ILE A 152 16.31 5.33 13.27
CA ILE A 152 15.56 5.73 12.07
C ILE A 152 15.52 4.57 11.07
N ARG A 153 16.67 3.96 10.76
CA ARG A 153 16.74 2.79 9.87
C ARG A 153 15.95 1.59 10.38
N ARG A 154 15.82 1.44 11.70
CA ARG A 154 14.99 0.41 12.35
C ARG A 154 13.50 0.74 12.41
N GLY A 155 13.08 1.91 11.91
CA GLY A 155 11.69 2.34 11.95
C GLY A 155 11.17 2.70 13.35
N GLU A 156 12.06 3.07 14.29
CA GLU A 156 11.72 3.32 15.71
C GLU A 156 11.12 4.72 15.94
N TYR A 157 10.20 5.13 15.08
CA TYR A 157 9.43 6.36 15.20
C TYR A 157 8.49 6.30 16.40
N VAL A 158 8.18 7.46 17.00
CA VAL A 158 7.32 7.53 18.21
C VAL A 158 5.97 6.87 17.97
N VAL A 159 5.35 7.12 16.82
CA VAL A 159 4.07 6.50 16.44
C VAL A 159 4.16 4.97 16.39
N ILE A 160 5.23 4.43 15.79
CA ILE A 160 5.45 2.99 15.63
C ILE A 160 5.77 2.33 16.97
N LYS A 161 6.62 2.95 17.80
CA LYS A 161 6.92 2.47 19.15
C LYS A 161 5.67 2.44 20.03
N SER A 162 4.79 3.43 19.87
CA SER A 162 3.51 3.45 20.59
C SER A 162 2.59 2.33 20.10
N LEU A 163 2.49 2.15 18.77
CA LEU A 163 1.70 1.07 18.16
C LEU A 163 2.11 -0.29 18.71
N ILE A 164 3.39 -0.67 18.57
CA ILE A 164 3.84 -2.04 18.90
C ILE A 164 3.76 -2.35 20.40
N ARG A 165 3.65 -1.32 21.24
CA ARG A 165 3.45 -1.46 22.69
C ARG A 165 1.99 -1.63 23.07
N VAL A 166 1.11 -0.89 22.40
CA VAL A 166 -0.33 -0.88 22.66
C VAL A 166 -1.02 -2.07 21.99
N LEU A 167 -0.58 -2.47 20.82
CA LEU A 167 -1.14 -3.58 20.06
C LEU A 167 -0.46 -4.90 20.44
N GLU A 168 -1.20 -5.83 21.02
CA GLU A 168 -0.68 -7.17 21.33
C GLU A 168 -0.32 -7.92 20.04
N GLY A 169 0.90 -8.45 19.98
CA GLY A 169 1.49 -9.01 18.75
C GLY A 169 2.12 -7.96 17.84
N GLY A 170 2.14 -6.68 18.23
CA GLY A 170 2.67 -5.58 17.42
C GLY A 170 4.19 -5.68 17.19
N VAL A 171 4.96 -6.17 18.16
CA VAL A 171 6.42 -6.37 18.01
C VAL A 171 6.71 -7.46 16.97
N GLU A 172 6.02 -8.58 17.05
CA GLU A 172 6.14 -9.68 16.11
C GLU A 172 5.62 -9.29 14.72
N GLY A 173 4.51 -8.56 14.67
CA GLY A 173 3.94 -8.00 13.44
C GLY A 173 4.92 -7.08 12.74
N LYS A 174 5.50 -6.12 13.47
CA LYS A 174 6.56 -5.23 12.95
C LYS A 174 7.74 -6.03 12.40
N ARG A 175 8.27 -6.99 13.16
CA ARG A 175 9.40 -7.81 12.72
C ARG A 175 9.09 -8.56 11.42
N GLN A 176 7.86 -9.04 11.25
CA GLN A 176 7.46 -9.70 10.02
C GLN A 176 7.35 -8.72 8.85
N VAL A 177 6.73 -7.55 9.07
CA VAL A 177 6.64 -6.48 8.07
C VAL A 177 8.03 -6.06 7.61
N ASP A 178 8.96 -5.79 8.53
CA ASP A 178 10.33 -5.38 8.21
C ASP A 178 11.00 -6.39 7.27
N LYS A 179 10.91 -7.69 7.61
CA LYS A 179 11.47 -8.77 6.79
C LYS A 179 10.84 -8.84 5.40
N VAL A 180 9.55 -8.56 5.27
CA VAL A 180 8.85 -8.58 3.98
C VAL A 180 9.20 -7.35 3.15
N ILE A 181 9.29 -6.16 3.77
CA ILE A 181 9.74 -4.93 3.11
C ILE A 181 11.10 -5.17 2.46
N ASP A 182 12.05 -5.78 3.17
CA ASP A 182 13.38 -6.07 2.64
C ASP A 182 13.34 -7.05 1.46
N LYS A 183 12.41 -8.01 1.45
CA LYS A 183 12.21 -8.94 0.33
C LYS A 183 11.57 -8.28 -0.89
N CYS A 184 10.78 -7.23 -0.68
CA CYS A 184 10.08 -6.48 -1.74
C CYS A 184 10.83 -5.20 -2.15
N ALA A 185 12.10 -5.05 -1.75
CA ALA A 185 12.87 -3.82 -1.88
C ALA A 185 13.49 -3.56 -3.26
N SER A 186 13.20 -4.37 -4.29
CA SER A 186 13.90 -4.30 -5.59
C SER A 186 13.82 -2.92 -6.26
N MET A 187 12.66 -2.26 -6.21
CA MET A 187 12.43 -0.93 -6.81
C MET A 187 12.42 0.20 -5.77
N GLN A 188 11.94 -0.07 -4.56
CA GLN A 188 11.92 0.88 -3.45
C GLN A 188 11.80 0.11 -2.13
N ASN A 189 12.66 0.42 -1.16
CA ASN A 189 12.49 0.00 0.22
C ASN A 189 11.73 1.08 1.01
N LEU A 190 10.66 0.68 1.71
CA LEU A 190 9.81 1.62 2.45
C LEU A 190 10.57 2.33 3.59
N HIS A 191 11.44 1.63 4.33
CA HIS A 191 12.22 2.25 5.41
C HIS A 191 13.23 3.26 4.88
N GLU A 192 13.91 2.91 3.78
CA GLU A 192 14.86 3.83 3.14
C GLU A 192 14.15 5.07 2.60
N ALA A 193 12.95 4.92 2.03
CA ALA A 193 12.15 6.05 1.57
C ALA A 193 11.75 6.97 2.74
N ILE A 194 11.25 6.43 3.86
CA ILE A 194 10.90 7.22 5.05
C ILE A 194 12.15 7.94 5.59
N ALA A 195 13.29 7.26 5.65
CA ALA A 195 14.55 7.87 6.10
C ALA A 195 15.03 8.98 5.16
N ALA A 196 14.89 8.80 3.84
CA ALA A 196 15.24 9.79 2.83
C ALA A 196 14.39 11.07 2.97
N TYR A 197 13.07 10.94 3.12
CA TYR A 197 12.21 12.11 3.36
C TYR A 197 12.55 12.80 4.68
N ARG A 198 12.83 12.06 5.76
CA ARG A 198 13.29 12.65 7.02
C ARG A 198 14.56 13.47 6.84
N ASN A 199 15.55 12.93 6.14
CA ASN A 199 16.80 13.63 5.89
C ASN A 199 16.60 14.86 4.99
N SER A 200 15.71 14.76 4.00
CA SER A 200 15.28 15.89 3.18
C SER A 200 14.69 17.01 4.05
N ILE A 201 13.79 16.70 5.00
CA ILE A 201 13.18 17.70 5.90
C ILE A 201 14.23 18.45 6.72
N LEU A 202 15.25 17.75 7.23
CA LEU A 202 16.30 18.36 8.06
C LEU A 202 17.26 19.26 7.28
N GLN A 203 17.52 18.93 6.01
CA GLN A 203 18.51 19.61 5.18
C GLN A 203 17.90 20.66 4.25
N GLN A 204 16.57 20.67 4.08
CA GLN A 204 15.90 21.56 3.13
C GLN A 204 15.73 22.98 3.71
N PRO A 205 16.43 24.00 3.16
CA PRO A 205 16.26 25.37 3.60
C PRO A 205 14.96 26.01 3.11
N ASP A 206 14.43 25.54 1.97
CA ASP A 206 13.19 26.05 1.38
C ASP A 206 11.97 25.50 2.12
N GLU A 207 11.13 26.40 2.64
CA GLU A 207 9.99 26.04 3.48
C GLU A 207 8.93 25.22 2.72
N MET A 208 8.62 25.59 1.48
CA MET A 208 7.64 24.86 0.67
C MET A 208 8.10 23.45 0.35
N LYS A 209 9.37 23.27 -0.04
CA LYS A 209 9.94 21.94 -0.28
C LYS A 209 10.02 21.12 1.00
N ARG A 210 10.31 21.76 2.14
CA ARG A 210 10.36 21.08 3.44
C ARG A 210 8.98 20.56 3.84
N GLU A 211 7.94 21.37 3.63
CA GLU A 211 6.56 20.99 3.89
C GLU A 211 6.06 19.88 2.95
N ALA A 212 6.43 19.93 1.66
CA ALA A 212 6.18 18.83 0.74
C ALA A 212 6.85 17.51 1.20
N SER A 213 8.13 17.55 1.58
CA SER A 213 8.83 16.38 2.14
C SER A 213 8.20 15.88 3.44
N LEU A 214 7.68 16.78 4.27
CA LEU A 214 6.95 16.42 5.50
C LEU A 214 5.66 15.67 5.18
N SER A 215 4.89 16.14 4.21
CA SER A 215 3.67 15.47 3.75
C SER A 215 3.96 14.04 3.28
N PHE A 216 5.00 13.84 2.46
CA PHE A 216 5.39 12.49 2.02
C PHE A 216 5.92 11.62 3.17
N PHE A 217 6.69 12.19 4.08
CA PHE A 217 7.16 11.48 5.27
C PHE A 217 5.99 10.93 6.09
N VAL A 218 4.96 11.75 6.32
CA VAL A 218 3.75 11.34 7.06
C VAL A 218 3.02 10.21 6.33
N GLU A 219 2.78 10.33 5.03
CA GLU A 219 2.07 9.32 4.23
C GLU A 219 2.81 7.96 4.19
N TYR A 220 4.14 7.98 4.06
CA TYR A 220 4.93 6.76 4.05
C TYR A 220 5.02 6.12 5.45
N LEU A 221 5.04 6.94 6.50
CA LEU A 221 5.02 6.45 7.87
C LEU A 221 3.63 5.89 8.27
N GLU A 222 2.55 6.52 7.81
CA GLU A 222 1.18 6.01 7.91
C GLU A 222 1.05 4.66 7.17
N ARG A 223 1.62 4.55 5.97
CA ARG A 223 1.66 3.27 5.23
C ARG A 223 2.35 2.17 6.03
N TYR A 224 3.52 2.47 6.61
CA TYR A 224 4.22 1.50 7.46
C TYR A 224 3.40 1.11 8.70
N TYR A 225 2.72 2.07 9.31
CA TYR A 225 1.81 1.84 10.43
C TYR A 225 0.69 0.85 10.07
N PHE A 226 -0.01 1.07 8.94
CA PHE A 226 -1.09 0.18 8.51
C PHE A 226 -0.59 -1.21 8.09
N LEU A 227 0.62 -1.34 7.55
CA LEU A 227 1.22 -2.65 7.26
C LEU A 227 1.42 -3.47 8.54
N ILE A 228 1.82 -2.83 9.65
CA ILE A 228 1.94 -3.50 10.95
C ILE A 228 0.57 -3.91 11.47
N CYS A 229 -0.39 -3.00 11.47
CA CYS A 229 -1.77 -3.29 11.92
C CYS A 229 -2.40 -4.42 11.12
N SER A 230 -2.33 -4.36 9.78
CA SER A 230 -2.89 -5.39 8.89
C SER A 230 -2.21 -6.74 9.09
N THR A 231 -0.90 -6.76 9.34
CA THR A 231 -0.20 -7.99 9.70
C THR A 231 -0.79 -8.59 10.97
N VAL A 232 -0.90 -7.84 12.06
CA VAL A 232 -1.48 -8.34 13.33
C VAL A 232 -2.93 -8.80 13.13
N TYR A 233 -3.73 -8.06 12.37
CA TYR A 233 -5.08 -8.45 11.98
C TYR A 233 -5.13 -9.81 11.28
N LEU A 234 -4.29 -10.03 10.26
CA LEU A 234 -4.21 -11.30 9.55
C LEU A 234 -3.93 -12.47 10.51
N HIS A 235 -3.16 -12.23 11.57
CA HIS A 235 -2.86 -13.26 12.57
C HIS A 235 -3.97 -13.48 13.58
N SER A 236 -4.65 -12.42 14.03
CA SER A 236 -5.77 -12.55 14.96
C SER A 236 -6.94 -13.30 14.34
N GLU A 237 -7.21 -13.05 13.05
CA GLU A 237 -8.37 -13.60 12.33
C GLU A 237 -8.03 -14.82 11.45
N ARG A 238 -6.84 -15.40 11.62
CA ARG A 238 -6.35 -16.48 10.75
C ARG A 238 -7.26 -17.72 10.70
N ALA A 239 -7.93 -18.05 11.79
CA ALA A 239 -8.89 -19.17 11.82
C ALA A 239 -10.17 -18.85 11.02
N THR A 240 -10.56 -17.57 11.00
CA THR A 240 -11.74 -17.04 10.30
C THR A 240 -11.50 -16.94 8.79
N LEU A 241 -10.28 -16.57 8.36
CA LEU A 241 -9.88 -16.47 6.95
C LEU A 241 -9.82 -17.84 6.23
N LEU A 242 -9.66 -18.94 6.97
CA LEU A 242 -9.65 -20.31 6.43
C LEU A 242 -11.02 -21.01 6.54
N SER A 243 -11.99 -20.41 7.24
CA SER A 243 -13.32 -20.96 7.44
C SER A 243 -14.33 -20.19 6.59
N SER A 244 -14.95 -20.87 5.63
CA SER A 244 -15.95 -20.30 4.73
C SER A 244 -17.26 -19.85 5.40
N ASN A 245 -17.43 -20.12 6.71
CA ASN A 245 -18.72 -20.03 7.41
C ASN A 245 -18.75 -19.08 8.63
N ALA A 246 -17.67 -18.36 8.95
CA ALA A 246 -17.67 -17.39 10.04
C ALA A 246 -17.79 -15.96 9.47
N SER A 247 -18.56 -15.10 10.12
CA SER A 247 -18.62 -13.67 9.82
C SER A 247 -17.23 -13.05 10.03
N GLN A 248 -16.44 -12.99 8.95
CA GLN A 248 -15.12 -12.39 8.93
C GLN A 248 -15.27 -10.90 9.22
N SER A 249 -14.64 -10.39 10.28
CA SER A 249 -14.51 -8.95 10.47
C SER A 249 -13.48 -8.44 9.46
N SER A 250 -13.83 -7.44 8.65
CA SER A 250 -12.88 -6.79 7.74
C SER A 250 -11.74 -6.12 8.53
N PHE A 251 -10.61 -5.83 7.88
CA PHE A 251 -9.55 -5.00 8.46
C PHE A 251 -10.09 -3.62 8.84
N ALA A 252 -10.96 -3.04 8.02
CA ALA A 252 -11.62 -1.77 8.35
C ALA A 252 -12.46 -1.88 9.63
N ASP A 253 -13.22 -2.96 9.81
CA ASP A 253 -14.01 -3.19 11.04
C ASP A 253 -13.11 -3.45 12.25
N TRP A 254 -12.03 -4.21 12.06
CA TRP A 254 -11.04 -4.52 13.08
C TRP A 254 -10.33 -3.24 13.57
N MET A 255 -9.96 -2.34 12.66
CA MET A 255 -9.41 -1.03 13.00
C MET A 255 -10.45 -0.15 13.71
N ARG A 256 -11.68 -0.09 13.19
CA ARG A 256 -12.78 0.72 13.78
C ARG A 256 -13.10 0.32 15.22
N ALA A 257 -13.00 -0.97 15.54
CA ALA A 257 -13.19 -1.49 16.90
C ALA A 257 -12.07 -1.10 17.88
N ARG A 258 -10.99 -0.44 17.42
CA ARG A 258 -9.80 -0.08 18.20
C ARG A 258 -9.46 1.41 18.05
N PRO A 259 -10.29 2.31 18.60
CA PRO A 259 -10.09 3.76 18.47
C PRO A 259 -8.74 4.27 18.99
N GLU A 260 -8.09 3.52 19.89
CA GLU A 260 -6.74 3.79 20.40
C GLU A 260 -5.70 3.82 19.28
N LEU A 261 -5.85 2.96 18.27
CA LEU A 261 -4.95 2.93 17.12
C LEU A 261 -5.07 4.21 16.28
N TYR A 262 -6.28 4.74 16.11
CA TYR A 262 -6.47 6.04 15.46
C TYR A 262 -5.94 7.20 16.32
N SER A 263 -6.07 7.10 17.65
CA SER A 263 -5.50 8.11 18.54
C SER A 263 -3.97 8.17 18.48
N ILE A 264 -3.33 7.03 18.28
CA ILE A 264 -1.88 6.94 18.06
C ILE A 264 -1.52 7.60 16.72
N LEU A 265 -2.27 7.30 15.67
CA LEU A 265 -2.04 7.75 14.30
C LEU A 265 -2.20 9.26 14.15
N ARG A 266 -3.21 9.88 14.78
CA ARG A 266 -3.43 11.34 14.78
C ARG A 266 -2.25 12.18 15.30
N ARG A 267 -1.27 11.56 15.97
CA ARG A 267 -0.04 12.25 16.38
C ARG A 267 0.98 12.38 15.24
N LEU A 268 0.66 11.86 14.05
CA LEU A 268 1.39 12.14 12.82
C LEU A 268 1.02 13.48 12.21
N ASP A 269 -0.21 13.94 12.45
CA ASP A 269 -0.67 15.25 12.04
C ASP A 269 0.00 16.28 12.97
N PHE A 270 0.98 17.01 12.44
CA PHE A 270 1.75 18.02 13.16
C PHE A 270 0.91 19.25 13.52
#